data_AF-A0A2U9BKB9-F1
#
_entry.id   AF-A0A2U9BKB9-F1
#
_cell.length_a   1.000
_cell.length_b   1.000
_cell.length_c   1.000
_cell.angle_alpha   90.00
_cell.angle_beta   90.00
_cell.angle_gamma   90.00
#
_symmetry.space_group_name_H-M   'P 1'
#
loop_
_entity.id
_entity.type
_entity.pdbx_description
1 polymer ?
#
loop_
_entity_poly.entity_id
_entity_poly.type
_entity_poly.pdbx_seq_one_letter_code
_entity_poly.pdbx_strand_id
1 'polypeptide(L)'
;MEWRDSRRLNMMLFLVCPTFWSSFLVLWPSQVATEGHDEVLCQGDKTIDTLFVMNSSGHEDDLDMSDVNETFTCLLYPTNVVNCSWSFLTLEKATQLSVFISICDIDTAVQSLSHSPGERVGSRSLTLSPSWQQQHGRLFAILQFNMSLHDKWTVYTYVYDKDTLELLSPPPNIKATVKDEGLLVTWGVPQNQSHQCFQYELDLGDQEAPKRLRAKGSYTELNADPTRSYRVRMRTKKVETCSGSLQWSEWSPTVVVKPSVQSVQLNTLLIVLISLGIPMILLAVLLLVRYQRVFELLFPPIPCPPPKYIHFLEKDDASSFFHPALSSKAEEEITEVEEAKENPGKTF
;
A
#
# COMPACT_ATOMS: atom_id res chain seq x y z
N MET A 1 32.29 -71.58 46.39
CA MET A 1 31.72 -72.21 47.61
C MET A 1 32.60 -71.80 48.78
N GLU A 2 32.00 -71.57 49.96
CA GLU A 2 32.65 -71.42 51.28
C GLU A 2 33.76 -70.35 51.51
N TRP A 3 33.32 -69.19 52.02
CA TRP A 3 33.48 -68.71 53.42
C TRP A 3 34.84 -68.74 54.18
N ARG A 4 35.06 -67.62 54.90
CA ARG A 4 35.79 -67.41 56.20
C ARG A 4 37.34 -67.42 56.20
N ASP A 5 38.02 -66.72 57.13
CA ASP A 5 37.68 -65.52 57.92
C ASP A 5 38.96 -64.89 58.51
N SER A 6 38.88 -63.58 58.79
CA SER A 6 39.69 -62.70 59.64
C SER A 6 40.69 -63.32 60.67
N ARG A 7 41.90 -62.72 60.79
CA ARG A 7 42.22 -61.81 61.93
C ARG A 7 43.66 -61.22 62.02
N ARG A 8 43.71 -59.96 62.48
CA ARG A 8 44.79 -59.25 63.24
C ARG A 8 46.06 -58.87 62.42
N LEU A 9 46.79 -57.78 62.74
CA LEU A 9 46.93 -57.03 64.01
C LEU A 9 46.95 -55.49 63.85
N ASN A 10 46.75 -54.78 64.97
CA ASN A 10 46.82 -53.32 65.12
C ASN A 10 48.22 -52.75 64.84
N MET A 11 48.31 -51.47 64.42
CA MET A 11 48.69 -50.38 65.35
C MET A 11 48.29 -49.00 64.78
N MET A 12 47.59 -48.20 65.58
CA MET A 12 47.38 -46.77 65.29
C MET A 12 48.65 -45.98 65.65
N LEU A 13 49.00 -45.02 64.80
CA LEU A 13 49.85 -43.89 65.18
C LEU A 13 49.30 -42.64 64.48
N PHE A 14 48.53 -41.85 65.21
CA PHE A 14 48.10 -40.52 64.76
C PHE A 14 49.30 -39.57 64.86
N LEU A 15 49.63 -38.88 63.77
CA LEU A 15 50.30 -37.59 63.82
C LEU A 15 49.40 -36.55 63.18
N VAL A 16 49.00 -35.54 63.95
CA VAL A 16 48.17 -34.43 63.51
C VAL A 16 49.10 -33.31 63.03
N CYS A 17 48.93 -32.88 61.77
CA CYS A 17 49.48 -31.64 61.24
C CYS A 17 48.59 -31.12 60.08
N PRO A 18 48.63 -29.81 59.77
CA PRO A 18 47.37 -29.06 59.78
C PRO A 18 46.75 -28.80 58.41
N THR A 19 45.53 -28.27 58.49
CA THR A 19 44.77 -27.67 57.40
C THR A 19 45.60 -26.77 56.49
N PHE A 20 45.65 -27.09 55.21
CA PHE A 20 45.78 -26.10 54.13
C PHE A 20 44.67 -26.32 53.11
N TRP A 21 43.71 -25.39 53.09
CA TRP A 21 42.79 -25.24 51.98
C TRP A 21 43.58 -24.90 50.71
N SER A 22 43.31 -25.61 49.62
CA SER A 22 43.47 -25.05 48.27
C SER A 22 42.44 -25.70 47.35
N SER A 23 41.33 -24.98 47.14
CA SER A 23 40.33 -25.33 46.14
C SER A 23 40.98 -25.23 44.76
N PHE A 24 40.94 -26.31 43.97
CA PHE A 24 41.27 -26.26 42.55
C PHE A 24 40.15 -25.51 41.79
N LEU A 25 40.17 -24.18 41.89
CA LEU A 25 39.48 -23.33 40.92
C LEU A 25 40.36 -23.23 39.68
N VAL A 26 39.91 -23.87 38.61
CA VAL A 26 40.44 -23.63 37.26
C VAL A 26 39.99 -22.22 36.84
N LEU A 27 40.75 -21.22 37.26
CA LEU A 27 40.70 -19.88 36.70
C LEU A 27 41.76 -19.79 35.61
N TRP A 28 41.28 -19.64 34.38
CA TRP A 28 42.09 -19.39 33.20
C TRP A 28 42.00 -17.91 32.88
N PRO A 29 42.88 -17.04 33.41
CA PRO A 29 43.01 -15.68 32.92
C PRO A 29 43.80 -15.73 31.61
N SER A 30 43.16 -16.14 30.53
CA SER A 30 43.60 -15.74 29.18
C SER A 30 43.23 -14.27 28.96
N GLN A 31 43.73 -13.39 29.82
CA GLN A 31 43.83 -11.97 29.52
C GLN A 31 45.01 -11.79 28.56
N VAL A 32 44.80 -12.23 27.31
CA VAL A 32 45.41 -11.52 26.19
C VAL A 32 44.69 -10.18 26.16
N ALA A 33 45.28 -9.20 26.84
CA ALA A 33 44.96 -7.82 26.56
C ALA A 33 45.40 -7.56 25.12
N THR A 34 44.43 -7.61 24.20
CA THR A 34 44.62 -7.00 22.89
C THR A 34 44.68 -5.50 23.11
N GLU A 35 45.88 -4.99 23.38
CA GLU A 35 46.27 -3.62 23.03
C GLU A 35 46.25 -3.49 21.50
N GLY A 36 45.05 -3.57 20.92
CA GLY A 36 44.77 -3.08 19.59
C GLY A 36 44.28 -1.64 19.74
N HIS A 37 44.80 -0.72 18.94
CA HIS A 37 44.43 0.70 18.94
C HIS A 37 42.90 0.89 19.06
N ASP A 38 42.43 1.22 20.27
CA ASP A 38 41.25 2.06 20.46
C ASP A 38 41.65 3.50 20.08
N GLU A 39 41.97 3.71 18.80
CA GLU A 39 41.81 5.04 18.22
C GLU A 39 40.35 5.44 18.41
N VAL A 40 40.13 6.58 19.06
CA VAL A 40 38.78 7.05 19.40
C VAL A 40 38.03 7.24 18.09
N LEU A 41 37.18 6.27 17.72
CA LEU A 41 36.70 6.12 16.34
C LEU A 41 35.96 7.37 15.83
N CYS A 42 35.32 8.09 16.75
CA CYS A 42 34.56 9.32 16.53
C CYS A 42 35.41 10.60 16.50
N GLN A 43 36.70 10.52 16.82
CA GLN A 43 37.63 11.65 16.83
C GLN A 43 38.33 11.76 15.48
N GLY A 44 38.46 12.99 14.95
CA GLY A 44 39.17 13.29 13.70
C GLY A 44 38.27 13.90 12.62
N ASP A 45 38.89 14.64 11.70
CA ASP A 45 38.19 15.44 10.68
C ASP A 45 37.80 14.58 9.47
N LYS A 46 36.94 13.58 9.71
CA LYS A 46 36.45 12.66 8.68
C LYS A 46 35.35 13.34 7.85
N THR A 47 35.55 13.42 6.53
CA THR A 47 34.51 13.84 5.60
C THR A 47 33.32 12.89 5.62
N ILE A 48 32.14 13.46 5.39
CA ILE A 48 30.85 12.76 5.35
C ILE A 48 30.65 12.13 3.98
N ASP A 49 30.02 10.95 3.94
CA ASP A 49 29.68 10.18 2.74
C ASP A 49 30.87 9.76 1.84
N THR A 50 32.10 9.81 2.37
CA THR A 50 33.32 9.27 1.74
C THR A 50 33.70 7.91 2.34
N LEU A 51 34.22 6.99 1.50
CA LEU A 51 34.82 5.76 1.99
C LEU A 51 36.33 5.96 2.21
N PHE A 52 36.76 5.81 3.46
CA PHE A 52 38.17 5.75 3.82
C PHE A 52 38.65 4.30 3.76
N VAL A 53 39.70 4.04 2.97
CA VAL A 53 40.36 2.74 2.89
C VAL A 53 41.78 2.86 3.44
N MET A 54 42.05 2.14 4.53
CA MET A 54 43.39 2.02 5.11
C MET A 54 43.90 0.58 4.95
N ASN A 55 45.17 0.40 4.60
CA ASN A 55 45.74 -0.93 4.37
C ASN A 55 47.04 -1.19 5.13
N SER A 56 47.46 -2.46 5.15
CA SER A 56 48.71 -2.93 5.80
C SER A 56 50.02 -2.26 5.34
N SER A 57 50.04 -1.49 4.25
CA SER A 57 51.20 -0.67 3.87
C SER A 57 51.17 0.75 4.46
N GLY A 58 50.15 1.12 5.24
CA GLY A 58 49.94 2.48 5.73
C GLY A 58 49.50 3.45 4.63
N HIS A 59 48.95 2.93 3.52
CA HIS A 59 48.33 3.76 2.49
C HIS A 59 46.89 4.06 2.92
N GLU A 60 46.50 5.32 2.82
CA GLU A 60 45.15 5.83 3.02
C GLU A 60 44.62 6.33 1.67
N ASP A 61 43.48 5.80 1.25
CA ASP A 61 42.77 6.19 0.03
C ASP A 61 41.36 6.65 0.36
N ASP A 62 40.97 7.82 -0.14
CA ASP A 62 39.59 8.31 -0.14
C ASP A 62 38.93 7.88 -1.45
N LEU A 63 37.88 7.06 -1.37
CA LEU A 63 37.14 6.54 -2.51
C LEU A 63 35.66 6.96 -2.46
N ASP A 64 35.08 7.21 -3.64
CA ASP A 64 33.63 7.26 -3.79
C ASP A 64 33.05 5.84 -3.66
N MET A 65 31.90 5.70 -3.00
CA MET A 65 31.23 4.41 -2.80
C MET A 65 30.86 3.71 -4.14
N SER A 66 30.79 4.46 -5.25
CA SER A 66 30.53 3.92 -6.59
C SER A 66 31.67 3.08 -7.16
N ASP A 67 32.88 3.25 -6.66
CA ASP A 67 34.10 2.71 -7.26
C ASP A 67 34.49 1.36 -6.65
N VAL A 68 33.64 0.88 -5.73
CA VAL A 68 33.83 -0.24 -4.83
C VAL A 68 32.90 -1.38 -5.26
N ASN A 69 33.43 -2.60 -5.40
CA ASN A 69 32.62 -3.75 -5.88
C ASN A 69 31.79 -4.41 -4.77
N GLU A 70 32.05 -4.01 -3.53
CA GLU A 70 31.36 -4.44 -2.31
C GLU A 70 30.15 -3.55 -2.05
N THR A 71 29.06 -4.10 -1.51
CA THR A 71 27.84 -3.33 -1.22
C THR A 71 27.52 -3.32 0.26
N PHE A 72 27.35 -2.14 0.84
CA PHE A 72 26.89 -1.98 2.23
C PHE A 72 26.05 -0.71 2.39
N THR A 73 25.16 -0.71 3.37
CA THR A 73 24.28 0.43 3.67
C THR A 73 23.85 0.39 5.13
N CYS A 74 23.71 1.56 5.76
CA CYS A 74 23.05 1.72 7.06
C CYS A 74 21.79 2.58 6.91
N LEU A 75 20.74 2.26 7.66
CA LEU A 75 19.48 3.02 7.70
C LEU A 75 18.99 3.16 9.15
N LEU A 76 18.63 4.38 9.54
CA LEU A 76 17.97 4.70 10.81
C LEU A 76 16.46 4.72 10.60
N TYR A 77 15.77 3.74 11.18
CA TYR A 77 14.32 3.61 11.10
C TYR A 77 13.63 4.52 12.13
N PRO A 78 12.38 4.97 11.87
CA PRO A 78 11.57 5.77 12.81
C PRO A 78 11.35 5.14 14.20
N THR A 79 11.64 3.85 14.35
CA THR A 79 11.63 3.10 15.62
C THR A 79 12.92 3.27 16.44
N ASN A 80 13.82 4.20 16.07
CA ASN A 80 15.15 4.40 16.67
C ASN A 80 16.04 3.15 16.59
N VAL A 81 15.98 2.45 15.47
CA VAL A 81 16.86 1.31 15.17
C VAL A 81 17.72 1.66 13.97
N VAL A 82 19.04 1.64 14.13
CA VAL A 82 19.98 1.65 13.01
C VAL A 82 20.15 0.22 12.55
N ASN A 83 19.92 -0.08 11.28
CA ASN A 83 20.20 -1.39 10.68
C ASN A 83 21.23 -1.21 9.58
N CYS A 84 22.37 -1.87 9.72
CA CYS A 84 23.41 -1.90 8.70
C CYS A 84 23.45 -3.29 8.06
N SER A 85 23.50 -3.34 6.73
CA SER A 85 23.63 -4.57 5.95
C SER A 85 24.81 -4.48 4.98
N TRP A 86 25.40 -5.62 4.66
CA TRP A 86 26.59 -5.70 3.82
C TRP A 86 26.66 -7.00 3.03
N SER A 87 27.38 -6.96 1.90
CA SER A 87 27.61 -8.08 1.00
C SER A 87 28.96 -7.92 0.28
N PHE A 88 29.95 -8.65 0.79
CA PHE A 88 31.33 -8.75 0.29
C PHE A 88 31.48 -10.01 -0.57
N LEU A 89 31.04 -9.95 -1.84
CA LEU A 89 31.03 -11.10 -2.76
C LEU A 89 32.40 -11.43 -3.37
N THR A 90 33.22 -10.40 -3.55
CA THR A 90 34.61 -10.42 -4.03
C THR A 90 35.60 -11.01 -3.03
N LEU A 91 35.29 -10.91 -1.74
CA LEU A 91 36.22 -11.22 -0.66
C LEU A 91 36.50 -12.74 -0.55
N GLU A 92 37.77 -13.10 -0.44
CA GLU A 92 38.20 -14.50 -0.35
C GLU A 92 37.56 -15.25 0.82
N LYS A 93 37.34 -16.56 0.65
CA LYS A 93 36.66 -17.39 1.66
C LYS A 93 37.43 -17.54 2.97
N ALA A 94 38.74 -17.30 2.95
CA ALA A 94 39.62 -17.40 4.12
C ALA A 94 39.78 -16.07 4.87
N THR A 95 39.30 -14.96 4.32
CA THR A 95 39.43 -13.64 4.95
C THR A 95 38.57 -13.56 6.21
N GLN A 96 39.17 -13.14 7.31
CA GLN A 96 38.45 -12.82 8.53
C GLN A 96 37.86 -11.42 8.40
N LEU A 97 36.56 -11.30 8.64
CA LEU A 97 35.83 -10.03 8.66
C LEU A 97 35.40 -9.73 10.09
N SER A 98 35.57 -8.48 10.53
CA SER A 98 34.95 -7.95 11.75
C SER A 98 34.24 -6.65 11.40
N VAL A 99 33.03 -6.46 11.92
CA VAL A 99 32.17 -5.31 11.61
C VAL A 99 31.93 -4.50 12.88
N PHE A 100 32.10 -3.19 12.80
CA PHE A 100 31.87 -2.25 13.89
C PHE A 100 30.89 -1.18 13.44
N ILE A 101 29.85 -0.96 14.24
CA ILE A 101 28.86 0.09 14.06
C ILE A 101 28.98 1.01 15.27
N SER A 102 29.37 2.26 15.06
CA SER A 102 29.55 3.25 16.12
C SER A 102 28.70 4.48 15.82
N ILE A 103 27.94 4.96 16.79
CA ILE A 103 27.19 6.22 16.68
C ILE A 103 27.90 7.28 17.51
N CYS A 104 28.22 8.38 16.86
CA CYS A 104 29.04 9.46 17.39
C CYS A 104 28.21 10.72 17.61
N ASP A 105 28.48 11.45 18.70
CA ASP A 105 28.12 12.87 18.84
C ASP A 105 29.39 13.69 18.95
N ILE A 106 29.63 14.52 17.93
CA ILE A 106 30.84 15.32 17.75
C ILE A 106 32.09 14.42 17.77
N ASP A 107 32.81 14.33 18.89
CA ASP A 107 34.01 13.50 19.05
C ASP A 107 33.76 12.22 19.89
N THR A 108 32.56 12.06 20.46
CA THR A 108 32.29 11.05 21.49
C THR A 108 31.54 9.85 20.94
N ALA A 109 32.03 8.64 21.20
CA ALA A 109 31.31 7.41 20.93
C ALA A 109 30.21 7.21 21.97
N VAL A 110 28.95 7.42 21.57
CA VAL A 110 27.80 7.35 22.48
C VAL A 110 27.26 5.92 22.57
N GLN A 111 27.38 5.13 21.51
CA GLN A 111 27.06 3.70 21.50
C GLN A 111 27.79 2.99 20.36
N SER A 112 28.34 1.80 20.63
CA SER A 112 29.01 0.97 19.62
C SER A 112 28.56 -0.49 19.70
N LEU A 113 28.70 -1.19 18.58
CA LEU A 113 28.39 -2.61 18.44
C LEU A 113 29.44 -3.28 17.55
N SER A 114 30.18 -4.24 18.10
CA SER A 114 31.13 -5.08 17.37
C SER A 114 30.53 -6.43 16.99
N HIS A 115 30.93 -6.95 15.84
CA HIS A 115 30.61 -8.29 15.36
C HIS A 115 31.87 -8.97 14.83
N SER A 116 32.31 -10.02 15.53
CA SER A 116 33.40 -10.89 15.10
C SER A 116 33.12 -12.35 15.48
N PRO A 117 33.43 -13.33 14.61
CA PRO A 117 33.66 -13.15 13.17
C PRO A 117 32.35 -12.73 12.47
N GLY A 118 32.44 -11.75 11.56
CA GLY A 118 31.33 -11.34 10.71
C GLY A 118 31.19 -12.22 9.47
N GLU A 119 29.96 -12.56 9.11
CA GLU A 119 29.68 -13.23 7.83
C GLU A 119 29.88 -12.27 6.65
N ARG A 120 30.40 -12.76 5.50
CA ARG A 120 30.65 -11.93 4.30
C ARG A 120 29.39 -11.28 3.73
N VAL A 121 28.23 -11.89 3.95
CA VAL A 121 26.92 -11.28 3.72
C VAL A 121 26.21 -11.28 5.06
N GLY A 122 25.71 -10.14 5.50
CA GLY A 122 25.12 -10.03 6.83
C GLY A 122 24.34 -8.75 7.04
N SER A 123 23.67 -8.69 8.19
CA SER A 123 23.04 -7.47 8.68
C SER A 123 23.09 -7.44 10.20
N ARG A 124 23.16 -6.24 10.78
CA ARG A 124 23.06 -6.07 12.22
C ARG A 124 22.39 -4.77 12.60
N SER A 125 21.49 -4.88 13.56
CA SER A 125 20.70 -3.78 14.10
C SER A 125 21.22 -3.33 15.46
N LEU A 126 21.25 -2.01 15.66
CA LEU A 126 21.54 -1.34 16.93
C LEU A 126 20.32 -0.49 17.32
N THR A 127 19.72 -0.80 18.46
CA THR A 127 18.64 0.03 19.03
C THR A 127 19.25 1.20 19.80
N LEU A 128 18.88 2.41 19.40
CA LEU A 128 19.27 3.66 20.07
C LEU A 128 18.29 3.97 21.22
N SER A 129 18.78 4.69 22.23
CA SER A 129 17.91 5.21 23.30
C SER A 129 16.97 6.31 22.76
N PRO A 130 15.80 6.57 23.38
CA PRO A 130 14.93 7.69 23.00
C PRO A 130 15.59 9.08 23.14
N SER A 131 16.64 9.21 23.98
CA SER A 131 17.36 10.48 24.22
C SER A 131 18.01 11.07 22.96
N TRP A 132 18.32 10.25 21.96
CA TRP A 132 19.11 10.62 20.79
C TRP A 132 18.38 11.54 19.81
N GLN A 133 17.04 11.48 19.78
CA GLN A 133 16.23 12.39 18.95
C GLN A 133 16.29 13.84 19.43
N GLN A 134 16.66 14.08 20.71
CA GLN A 134 16.70 15.40 21.34
C GLN A 134 18.09 16.04 21.31
N GLN A 135 19.12 15.32 20.86
CA GLN A 135 20.49 15.82 20.82
C GLN A 135 20.66 16.76 19.62
N HIS A 136 21.06 18.02 19.89
CA HIS A 136 21.23 19.07 18.89
C HIS A 136 22.66 19.15 18.31
N GLY A 137 23.50 18.14 18.57
CA GLY A 137 24.85 18.01 18.01
C GLY A 137 24.87 17.44 16.59
N ARG A 138 26.05 17.43 15.96
CA ARG A 138 26.28 16.73 14.68
C ARG A 138 26.39 15.23 15.00
N LEU A 139 25.27 14.54 14.91
CA LEU A 139 25.20 13.08 15.02
C LEU A 139 25.59 12.44 13.69
N PHE A 140 26.44 11.42 13.74
CA PHE A 140 26.82 10.61 12.59
C PHE A 140 27.04 9.15 12.99
N ALA A 141 26.94 8.24 12.03
CA ALA A 141 27.21 6.82 12.23
C ALA A 141 28.44 6.39 11.42
N ILE A 142 29.40 5.78 12.10
CA ILE A 142 30.55 5.15 11.47
C ILE A 142 30.27 3.66 11.31
N LEU A 143 30.39 3.18 10.09
CA LEU A 143 30.42 1.76 9.75
C LEU A 143 31.86 1.39 9.36
N GLN A 144 32.46 0.45 10.09
CA GLN A 144 33.82 0.00 9.84
C GLN A 144 33.88 -1.51 9.62
N PHE A 145 34.64 -1.93 8.61
CA PHE A 145 34.92 -3.32 8.27
C PHE A 145 36.43 -3.57 8.35
N ASN A 146 36.84 -4.38 9.32
CA ASN A 146 38.24 -4.83 9.45
C ASN A 146 38.35 -6.18 8.77
N MET A 147 39.13 -6.24 7.69
CA MET A 147 39.37 -7.44 6.88
C MET A 147 40.83 -7.87 7.02
N SER A 148 41.09 -9.12 7.37
CA SER A 148 42.44 -9.68 7.43
C SER A 148 42.55 -11.00 6.68
N LEU A 149 43.61 -11.14 5.88
CA LEU A 149 43.94 -12.32 5.11
C LEU A 149 45.46 -12.53 5.15
N HIS A 150 45.89 -13.59 5.85
CA HIS A 150 47.29 -13.80 6.21
C HIS A 150 47.87 -12.55 6.94
N ASP A 151 49.07 -12.12 6.58
CA ASP A 151 49.73 -10.95 7.19
C ASP A 151 49.26 -9.60 6.61
N LYS A 152 48.25 -9.61 5.73
CA LYS A 152 47.66 -8.41 5.13
C LYS A 152 46.32 -8.07 5.78
N TRP A 153 46.09 -6.79 5.96
CA TRP A 153 44.82 -6.26 6.44
C TRP A 153 44.40 -5.03 5.64
N THR A 154 43.09 -4.80 5.61
CA THR A 154 42.43 -3.64 5.02
C THR A 154 41.26 -3.26 5.92
N VAL A 155 41.11 -1.97 6.20
CA VAL A 155 40.01 -1.39 6.95
C VAL A 155 39.23 -0.45 6.02
N TYR A 156 37.95 -0.74 5.85
CA TYR A 156 37.00 0.19 5.21
C TYR A 156 36.26 0.94 6.32
N THR A 157 36.25 2.27 6.27
CA THR A 157 35.51 3.12 7.21
C THR A 157 34.63 4.08 6.43
N TYR A 158 33.31 4.02 6.62
CA TYR A 158 32.35 4.92 5.99
C TYR A 158 31.58 5.72 7.05
N VAL A 159 31.35 7.01 6.78
CA VAL A 159 30.70 7.95 7.70
C VAL A 159 29.36 8.42 7.12
N TYR A 160 28.26 7.97 7.72
CA TYR A 160 26.91 8.43 7.40
C TYR A 160 26.55 9.67 8.23
N ASP A 161 26.11 10.74 7.57
CA ASP A 161 25.41 11.82 8.26
C ASP A 161 23.99 11.38 8.69
N LYS A 162 23.47 12.00 9.75
CA LYS A 162 22.10 11.77 10.22
C LYS A 162 21.06 11.91 9.10
N ASP A 163 21.14 12.93 8.25
CA ASP A 163 20.14 13.18 7.21
C ASP A 163 20.15 12.09 6.13
N THR A 164 21.30 11.51 5.79
CA THR A 164 21.44 10.43 4.80
C THR A 164 21.13 9.05 5.39
N LEU A 165 21.38 8.87 6.69
CA LEU A 165 21.01 7.70 7.48
C LEU A 165 19.49 7.59 7.73
N GLU A 166 18.80 8.70 8.01
CA GLU A 166 17.37 8.70 8.37
C GLU A 166 16.45 8.23 7.22
N LEU A 167 15.82 7.07 7.42
CA LEU A 167 14.80 6.55 6.52
C LEU A 167 13.48 7.29 6.75
N LEU A 168 12.92 7.87 5.68
CA LEU A 168 11.63 8.55 5.75
C LEU A 168 10.50 7.62 6.22
N SER A 169 9.60 8.19 7.02
CA SER A 169 8.28 7.60 7.27
C SER A 169 7.40 7.68 6.01
N PRO A 170 6.42 6.76 5.84
CA PRO A 170 5.39 6.90 4.82
C PRO A 170 4.65 8.25 4.95
N PRO A 171 4.13 8.81 3.84
CA PRO A 171 3.50 10.12 3.87
C PRO A 171 2.26 10.15 4.78
N PRO A 172 2.11 11.16 5.64
CA PRO A 172 1.04 11.21 6.63
C PRO A 172 -0.33 11.52 6.00
N ASN A 173 -1.40 11.30 6.77
CA ASN A 173 -2.76 11.76 6.45
C ASN A 173 -3.32 11.31 5.09
N ILE A 174 -2.94 10.12 4.61
CA ILE A 174 -3.46 9.54 3.37
C ILE A 174 -4.98 9.36 3.48
N LYS A 175 -5.71 9.93 2.53
CA LYS A 175 -7.17 9.82 2.38
C LYS A 175 -7.48 9.46 0.94
N ALA A 176 -8.51 8.65 0.74
CA ALA A 176 -8.99 8.27 -0.57
C ALA A 176 -10.53 8.29 -0.58
N THR A 177 -11.12 8.93 -1.59
CA THR A 177 -12.57 9.12 -1.73
C THR A 177 -12.97 9.05 -3.19
N VAL A 178 -14.03 8.30 -3.51
CA VAL A 178 -14.67 8.37 -4.84
C VAL A 178 -15.52 9.64 -4.92
N LYS A 179 -15.33 10.44 -5.97
CA LYS A 179 -16.11 11.64 -6.32
C LYS A 179 -16.22 11.74 -7.82
N ASP A 180 -17.41 12.06 -8.34
CA ASP A 180 -17.61 12.46 -9.74
C ASP A 180 -16.95 11.49 -10.75
N GLU A 181 -17.21 10.19 -10.56
CA GLU A 181 -16.64 9.08 -11.36
C GLU A 181 -15.11 8.91 -11.32
N GLY A 182 -14.42 9.57 -10.37
CA GLY A 182 -12.98 9.44 -10.13
C GLY A 182 -12.62 9.07 -8.69
N LEU A 183 -11.43 8.49 -8.49
CA LEU A 183 -10.86 8.22 -7.17
C LEU A 183 -9.87 9.32 -6.80
N LEU A 184 -10.27 10.25 -5.94
CA LEU A 184 -9.39 11.27 -5.38
C LEU A 184 -8.60 10.70 -4.20
N VAL A 185 -7.28 10.71 -4.31
CA VAL A 185 -6.31 10.39 -3.25
C VAL A 185 -5.57 11.66 -2.84
N THR A 186 -5.45 11.91 -1.54
CA THR A 186 -4.72 13.06 -0.97
C THR A 186 -3.83 12.62 0.20
N TRP A 187 -2.73 13.35 0.43
CA TRP A 187 -1.77 13.05 1.50
C TRP A 187 -1.06 14.33 1.98
N GLY A 188 -0.53 14.29 3.20
CA GLY A 188 0.33 15.34 3.74
C GLY A 188 1.80 15.18 3.33
N VAL A 189 2.59 16.25 3.48
CA VAL A 189 4.04 16.19 3.27
C VAL A 189 4.70 15.42 4.42
N PRO A 190 5.68 14.53 4.14
CA PRO A 190 6.57 13.99 5.18
C PRO A 190 7.50 15.11 5.67
N GLN A 191 7.48 15.40 6.97
CA GLN A 191 8.19 16.55 7.59
C GLN A 191 7.68 17.92 7.06
N ASN A 192 7.99 19.01 7.78
CA ASN A 192 7.50 20.37 7.43
C ASN A 192 8.30 21.00 6.26
N GLN A 193 8.48 20.26 5.17
CA GLN A 193 9.24 20.65 3.99
C GLN A 193 8.31 20.93 2.78
N SER A 194 8.89 21.32 1.65
CA SER A 194 8.14 21.49 0.39
C SER A 194 7.88 20.14 -0.29
N HIS A 195 6.70 19.98 -0.91
CA HIS A 195 6.41 18.82 -1.77
C HIS A 195 7.49 18.58 -2.85
N GLN A 196 8.20 19.63 -3.28
CA GLN A 196 9.23 19.56 -4.33
C GLN A 196 10.36 18.57 -4.03
N CYS A 197 10.69 18.34 -2.75
CA CYS A 197 11.73 17.42 -2.34
C CYS A 197 11.32 15.94 -2.35
N PHE A 198 10.04 15.63 -2.60
CA PHE A 198 9.52 14.27 -2.46
C PHE A 198 9.05 13.67 -3.79
N GLN A 199 9.42 12.40 -3.96
CA GLN A 199 8.83 11.50 -4.92
C GLN A 199 8.01 10.45 -4.18
N TYR A 200 6.78 10.23 -4.63
CA TYR A 200 5.83 9.29 -4.08
C TYR A 200 5.61 8.13 -5.05
N GLU A 201 5.24 6.99 -4.50
CA GLU A 201 4.78 5.81 -5.23
C GLU A 201 3.40 5.41 -4.69
N LEU A 202 2.40 5.43 -5.58
CA LEU A 202 1.00 5.17 -5.27
C LEU A 202 0.58 3.81 -5.85
N ASP A 203 0.18 2.91 -4.98
CA ASP A 203 -0.41 1.61 -5.35
C ASP A 203 -1.90 1.62 -5.00
N LEU A 204 -2.74 1.23 -5.96
CA LEU A 204 -4.20 1.15 -5.83
C LEU A 204 -4.70 -0.29 -5.59
N GLY A 205 -3.79 -1.27 -5.65
CA GLY A 205 -4.05 -2.69 -5.40
C GLY A 205 -4.72 -3.42 -6.56
N ASP A 206 -4.59 -2.90 -7.77
CA ASP A 206 -5.32 -3.30 -8.97
C ASP A 206 -4.55 -4.19 -9.96
N GLN A 207 -3.36 -4.66 -9.56
CA GLN A 207 -2.35 -5.36 -10.38
C GLN A 207 -1.62 -4.48 -11.40
N GLU A 208 -1.92 -3.18 -11.48
CA GLU A 208 -1.09 -2.24 -12.23
C GLU A 208 0.26 -2.00 -11.51
N ALA A 209 1.24 -1.52 -12.27
CA ALA A 209 2.49 -1.03 -11.68
C ALA A 209 2.23 0.26 -10.88
N PRO A 210 2.80 0.41 -9.66
CA PRO A 210 2.55 1.60 -8.85
C PRO A 210 2.93 2.92 -9.55
N LYS A 211 2.06 3.92 -9.41
CA LYS A 211 2.13 5.20 -10.12
C LYS A 211 3.13 6.13 -9.44
N ARG A 212 4.14 6.58 -10.17
CA ARG A 212 5.18 7.52 -9.69
C ARG A 212 4.67 8.96 -9.74
N LEU A 213 4.74 9.67 -8.63
CA LEU A 213 4.28 11.06 -8.51
C LEU A 213 5.41 11.91 -7.91
N ARG A 214 5.62 13.14 -8.41
CA ARG A 214 6.63 14.08 -7.87
C ARG A 214 5.97 15.41 -7.58
N ALA A 215 6.35 16.06 -6.47
CA ALA A 215 5.89 17.41 -6.13
C ALA A 215 4.35 17.60 -6.07
N LYS A 216 3.60 16.55 -5.69
CA LYS A 216 2.14 16.55 -5.56
C LYS A 216 1.71 16.27 -4.11
N GLY A 217 0.53 16.77 -3.73
CA GLY A 217 -0.21 16.40 -2.51
C GLY A 217 -1.55 15.69 -2.78
N SER A 218 -1.90 15.52 -4.06
CA SER A 218 -3.11 14.84 -4.51
C SER A 218 -2.91 14.16 -5.86
N TYR A 219 -3.76 13.17 -6.11
CA TYR A 219 -3.87 12.44 -7.36
C TYR A 219 -5.34 12.03 -7.56
N THR A 220 -5.82 12.07 -8.81
CA THR A 220 -7.17 11.62 -9.16
C THR A 220 -7.05 10.56 -10.24
N GLU A 221 -7.51 9.34 -9.95
CA GLU A 221 -7.78 8.35 -10.99
C GLU A 221 -9.09 8.73 -11.69
N LEU A 222 -9.08 8.77 -13.02
CA LEU A 222 -10.28 9.04 -13.82
C LEU A 222 -11.00 7.72 -14.14
N ASN A 223 -12.32 7.75 -14.30
CA ASN A 223 -13.15 6.59 -14.62
C ASN A 223 -13.01 5.45 -13.59
N ALA A 224 -12.96 5.82 -12.30
CA ALA A 224 -12.91 4.86 -11.21
C ALA A 224 -14.26 4.15 -11.06
N ASP A 225 -14.30 2.86 -11.40
CA ASP A 225 -15.43 1.97 -11.16
C ASP A 225 -15.93 2.10 -9.70
N PRO A 226 -17.17 2.59 -9.45
CA PRO A 226 -17.71 2.78 -8.11
C PRO A 226 -18.07 1.46 -7.42
N THR A 227 -18.25 0.38 -8.18
CA THR A 227 -18.56 -0.97 -7.67
C THR A 227 -17.33 -1.70 -7.14
N ARG A 228 -16.13 -1.20 -7.47
CA ARG A 228 -14.83 -1.73 -7.06
C ARG A 228 -14.41 -1.23 -5.67
N SER A 229 -13.71 -2.09 -4.92
CA SER A 229 -12.95 -1.68 -3.74
C SER A 229 -11.51 -1.31 -4.12
N TYR A 230 -11.04 -0.15 -3.68
CA TYR A 230 -9.66 0.30 -3.92
C TYR A 230 -8.82 0.11 -2.66
N ARG A 231 -7.56 -0.32 -2.84
CA ARG A 231 -6.61 -0.59 -1.76
C ARG A 231 -5.43 0.35 -1.88
N VAL A 232 -5.63 1.57 -1.40
CA VAL A 232 -4.65 2.65 -1.54
C VAL A 232 -3.54 2.51 -0.51
N ARG A 233 -2.29 2.38 -0.96
CA ARG A 233 -1.10 2.53 -0.11
C ARG A 233 -0.05 3.38 -0.82
N MET A 234 0.77 4.06 -0.04
CA MET A 234 1.75 5.00 -0.58
C MET A 234 3.07 4.92 0.17
N ARG A 235 4.18 5.15 -0.54
CA ARG A 235 5.50 5.37 0.03
C ARG A 235 6.19 6.57 -0.59
N THR A 236 7.24 7.06 0.05
CA THR A 236 7.93 8.31 -0.30
C THR A 236 9.45 8.12 -0.28
N LYS A 237 10.17 8.89 -1.09
CA LYS A 237 11.62 9.10 -0.96
C LYS A 237 11.98 10.57 -1.20
N LYS A 238 13.18 10.99 -0.80
CA LYS A 238 13.74 12.26 -1.25
C LYS A 238 14.19 12.17 -2.72
N VAL A 239 14.18 13.30 -3.41
CA VAL A 239 14.82 13.48 -4.72
C VAL A 239 16.27 13.90 -4.54
N GLU A 240 17.14 13.53 -5.47
CA GLU A 240 18.61 13.77 -5.42
C GLU A 240 19.00 15.24 -5.15
N THR A 241 18.16 16.21 -5.53
CA THR A 241 18.42 17.64 -5.30
C THR A 241 18.07 18.12 -3.88
N CYS A 242 17.68 17.24 -2.96
CA CYS A 242 17.34 17.58 -1.58
C CYS A 242 18.07 16.67 -0.59
N SER A 243 18.69 17.27 0.44
CA SER A 243 19.54 16.58 1.40
C SER A 243 18.83 15.43 2.13
N GLY A 244 19.48 14.26 2.14
CA GLY A 244 19.17 13.11 2.97
C GLY A 244 18.82 11.83 2.19
N SER A 245 18.31 10.81 2.90
CA SER A 245 18.20 9.46 2.35
C SER A 245 17.38 9.37 1.05
N LEU A 246 17.99 8.77 0.03
CA LEU A 246 17.37 8.49 -1.27
C LEU A 246 16.59 7.17 -1.30
N GLN A 247 16.56 6.44 -0.18
CA GLN A 247 15.82 5.19 -0.06
C GLN A 247 14.30 5.42 0.02
N TRP A 248 13.56 4.42 -0.44
CA TRP A 248 12.10 4.40 -0.31
C TRP A 248 11.70 4.10 1.13
N SER A 249 10.79 4.90 1.67
CA SER A 249 10.08 4.56 2.91
C SER A 249 9.41 3.20 2.80
N GLU A 250 9.09 2.64 3.95
CA GLU A 250 8.08 1.58 4.02
C GLU A 250 6.76 2.01 3.37
N TRP A 251 5.94 1.02 3.02
CA TRP A 251 4.58 1.27 2.55
C TRP A 251 3.70 1.75 3.71
N SER A 252 2.85 2.74 3.44
CA SER A 252 1.82 3.14 4.38
C SER A 252 0.87 1.98 4.71
N PRO A 253 0.17 2.03 5.87
CA PRO A 253 -1.07 1.28 6.05
C PRO A 253 -2.00 1.44 4.85
N THR A 254 -2.68 0.37 4.47
CA THR A 254 -3.60 0.37 3.33
C THR A 254 -4.92 1.03 3.70
N VAL A 255 -5.26 2.12 3.02
CA VAL A 255 -6.58 2.76 3.07
C VAL A 255 -7.50 2.01 2.11
N VAL A 256 -8.49 1.31 2.64
CA VAL A 256 -9.48 0.58 1.83
C VAL A 256 -10.69 1.47 1.58
N VAL A 257 -10.86 1.89 0.33
CA VAL A 257 -12.10 2.53 -0.13
C VAL A 257 -13.07 1.42 -0.49
N LYS A 258 -14.14 1.29 0.29
CA LYS A 258 -15.22 0.35 -0.03
C LYS A 258 -15.97 0.84 -1.27
N PRO A 259 -16.60 -0.06 -2.04
CA PRO A 259 -17.48 0.34 -3.12
C PRO A 259 -18.51 1.33 -2.60
N SER A 260 -18.73 2.43 -3.32
CA SER A 260 -20.05 3.01 -3.26
C SER A 260 -20.95 2.02 -3.98
N VAL A 261 -21.59 1.14 -3.20
CA VAL A 261 -22.91 0.69 -3.58
C VAL A 261 -23.72 1.99 -3.65
N GLN A 262 -23.76 2.60 -4.84
CA GLN A 262 -24.89 3.38 -5.26
C GLN A 262 -26.05 2.43 -5.05
N SER A 263 -26.71 2.57 -3.89
CA SER A 263 -27.96 1.88 -3.58
C SER A 263 -28.81 2.17 -4.79
N VAL A 264 -29.02 1.18 -5.66
CA VAL A 264 -29.55 1.40 -7.00
C VAL A 264 -30.76 2.27 -6.77
N GLN A 265 -30.69 3.53 -7.21
CA GLN A 265 -31.78 4.49 -7.01
C GLN A 265 -32.81 4.12 -8.06
N LEU A 266 -33.41 2.95 -7.84
CA LEU A 266 -34.66 2.50 -8.39
C LEU A 266 -35.64 3.59 -8.00
N ASN A 267 -35.76 4.56 -8.90
CA ASN A 267 -36.54 5.76 -8.70
C ASN A 267 -37.91 5.30 -8.20
N THR A 268 -38.39 5.85 -7.08
CA THR A 268 -39.62 5.35 -6.44
C THR A 268 -40.77 5.29 -7.45
N LEU A 269 -40.78 6.24 -8.41
CA LEU A 269 -41.69 6.26 -9.56
C LEU A 269 -41.55 5.02 -10.47
N LEU A 270 -40.34 4.55 -10.76
CA LEU A 270 -40.06 3.34 -11.54
C LEU A 270 -40.52 2.07 -10.79
N ILE A 271 -40.28 1.98 -9.48
CA ILE A 271 -40.78 0.88 -8.65
C ILE A 271 -42.31 0.85 -8.69
N VAL A 272 -42.97 2.00 -8.55
CA VAL A 272 -44.43 2.13 -8.61
C VAL A 272 -44.96 1.76 -10.01
N LEU A 273 -44.30 2.22 -11.08
CA LEU A 273 -44.64 1.85 -12.46
C LEU A 273 -44.54 0.33 -12.71
N ILE A 274 -43.48 -0.33 -12.24
CA ILE A 274 -43.31 -1.77 -12.41
C ILE A 274 -44.33 -2.55 -11.56
N SER A 275 -44.48 -2.18 -10.29
CA SER A 275 -45.35 -2.89 -9.34
C SER A 275 -46.85 -2.69 -9.59
N LEU A 276 -47.27 -1.57 -10.18
CA LEU A 276 -48.67 -1.34 -10.57
C LEU A 276 -48.93 -1.73 -12.04
N GLY A 277 -47.98 -1.49 -12.93
CA GLY A 277 -48.12 -1.75 -14.38
C GLY A 277 -48.19 -3.24 -14.71
N ILE A 278 -47.31 -4.08 -14.14
CA ILE A 278 -47.30 -5.51 -14.45
C ILE A 278 -48.61 -6.20 -14.05
N PRO A 279 -49.16 -6.02 -12.82
CA PRO A 279 -50.46 -6.60 -12.47
C PRO A 279 -51.62 -6.07 -13.31
N MET A 280 -51.63 -4.78 -13.66
CA MET A 280 -52.68 -4.19 -14.50
C MET A 280 -52.67 -4.76 -15.93
N ILE A 281 -51.50 -4.93 -16.54
CA ILE A 281 -51.36 -5.56 -17.86
C ILE A 281 -51.80 -7.03 -17.78
N LEU A 282 -51.37 -7.77 -16.76
CA LEU A 282 -51.76 -9.18 -16.57
C LEU A 282 -53.27 -9.32 -16.40
N LEU A 283 -53.90 -8.44 -15.62
CA LEU A 283 -55.35 -8.40 -15.42
C LEU A 283 -56.09 -8.09 -16.73
N ALA A 284 -55.62 -7.13 -17.51
CA ALA A 284 -56.21 -6.79 -18.81
C ALA A 284 -56.16 -7.97 -19.79
N VAL A 285 -55.03 -8.69 -19.86
CA VAL A 285 -54.89 -9.91 -20.69
C VAL A 285 -55.85 -11.02 -20.21
N LEU A 286 -55.96 -11.25 -18.90
CA LEU A 286 -56.90 -12.23 -18.35
C LEU A 286 -58.36 -11.88 -18.68
N LEU A 287 -58.73 -10.60 -18.60
CA LEU A 287 -60.06 -10.12 -18.96
C LEU A 287 -60.35 -10.29 -20.46
N LEU A 288 -59.39 -9.97 -21.33
CA LEU A 288 -59.50 -10.17 -22.79
C LEU A 288 -59.70 -11.64 -23.16
N VAL A 289 -58.89 -12.55 -22.60
CA VAL A 289 -59.03 -14.00 -22.84
C VAL A 289 -60.39 -14.51 -22.33
N ARG A 290 -60.86 -14.01 -21.18
CA ARG A 290 -62.17 -14.38 -20.65
C ARG A 290 -63.31 -13.84 -21.53
N TYR A 291 -63.19 -12.60 -22.02
CA TYR A 291 -64.15 -12.00 -22.95
C TYR A 291 -64.25 -12.81 -24.25
N GLN A 292 -63.12 -13.17 -24.88
CA GLN A 292 -63.10 -14.00 -26.10
C GLN A 292 -63.84 -15.33 -25.88
N ARG A 293 -63.53 -16.07 -24.81
CA ARG A 293 -64.21 -17.35 -24.50
C ARG A 293 -65.71 -17.20 -24.22
N VAL A 294 -66.12 -16.10 -23.58
CA VAL A 294 -67.55 -15.83 -23.31
C VAL A 294 -68.26 -15.40 -24.60
N PHE A 295 -67.59 -14.65 -25.48
CA PHE A 295 -68.12 -14.22 -26.76
C PHE A 295 -68.36 -15.41 -27.70
N GLU A 296 -67.40 -16.34 -27.82
CA GLU A 296 -67.56 -17.58 -28.60
C GLU A 296 -68.70 -18.48 -28.07
N LEU A 297 -69.00 -18.42 -26.76
CA LEU A 297 -70.04 -19.23 -26.13
C LEU A 297 -71.45 -18.59 -26.23
N LEU A 298 -71.54 -17.26 -26.19
CA LEU A 298 -72.80 -16.53 -26.37
C LEU A 298 -73.18 -16.34 -27.84
N PHE A 299 -72.17 -16.19 -28.70
CA PHE A 299 -72.29 -16.02 -30.15
C PHE A 299 -71.48 -17.11 -30.86
N PRO A 300 -71.95 -18.38 -30.81
CA PRO A 300 -71.33 -19.43 -31.60
C PRO A 300 -71.34 -19.03 -33.08
N PRO A 301 -70.29 -19.37 -33.86
CA PRO A 301 -70.21 -18.98 -35.26
C PRO A 301 -71.44 -19.48 -36.00
N ILE A 302 -72.15 -18.55 -36.65
CA ILE A 302 -73.40 -18.84 -37.35
C ILE A 302 -73.14 -19.97 -38.36
N PRO A 303 -73.82 -21.13 -38.25
CA PRO A 303 -73.57 -22.26 -39.13
C PRO A 303 -73.88 -21.84 -40.57
N CYS A 304 -72.84 -21.74 -41.40
CA CYS A 304 -72.99 -21.39 -42.80
C CYS A 304 -73.85 -22.47 -43.49
N PRO A 305 -74.85 -22.07 -44.30
CA PRO A 305 -75.67 -23.04 -45.02
C PRO A 305 -74.79 -23.91 -45.92
N PRO A 306 -75.07 -25.23 -46.06
CA PRO A 306 -74.33 -26.08 -46.97
C PRO A 306 -74.32 -25.47 -48.38
N PRO A 307 -73.23 -25.57 -49.16
CA PRO A 307 -73.09 -24.87 -50.45
C PRO A 307 -74.20 -25.19 -51.47
N LYS A 308 -74.91 -26.32 -51.28
CA LYS A 308 -76.12 -26.69 -52.03
C LYS A 308 -77.30 -25.72 -51.85
N TYR A 309 -77.34 -24.89 -50.81
CA TYR A 309 -78.42 -23.93 -50.55
C TYR A 309 -78.10 -22.49 -50.95
N ILE A 310 -76.82 -22.16 -51.14
CA ILE A 310 -76.39 -20.80 -51.54
C ILE A 310 -77.01 -20.41 -52.89
N HIS A 311 -77.03 -21.34 -53.85
CA HIS A 311 -77.61 -21.11 -55.19
C HIS A 311 -79.14 -20.88 -55.21
N PHE A 312 -79.85 -21.20 -54.12
CA PHE A 312 -81.28 -20.86 -53.98
C PHE A 312 -81.48 -19.47 -53.41
N LEU A 313 -80.60 -19.04 -52.49
CA LEU A 313 -80.69 -17.71 -51.85
C LEU A 313 -80.22 -16.58 -52.78
N GLU A 314 -79.21 -16.85 -53.61
CA GLU A 314 -78.63 -15.86 -54.54
C GLU A 314 -79.53 -15.54 -55.74
N LYS A 315 -80.67 -16.24 -55.89
CA LYS A 315 -81.49 -16.20 -57.12
C LYS A 315 -82.62 -15.17 -57.12
N ASP A 316 -83.11 -14.75 -55.95
CA ASP A 316 -84.37 -13.98 -55.85
C ASP A 316 -84.18 -12.47 -55.56
N ASP A 317 -82.98 -12.00 -55.21
CA ASP A 317 -82.71 -10.59 -54.87
C ASP A 317 -82.44 -9.66 -56.08
N ALA A 318 -82.74 -10.13 -57.30
CA ALA A 318 -82.58 -9.34 -58.54
C ALA A 318 -83.77 -8.41 -58.87
N SER A 319 -84.77 -8.28 -57.99
CA SER A 319 -85.97 -7.46 -58.21
C SER A 319 -86.31 -6.47 -57.09
N SER A 320 -85.54 -5.38 -57.06
CA SER A 320 -86.03 -3.99 -56.91
C SER A 320 -87.24 -3.71 -55.99
N PHE A 321 -86.99 -3.24 -54.76
CA PHE A 321 -87.96 -2.41 -54.01
C PHE A 321 -87.27 -1.35 -53.14
N PHE A 322 -87.84 -0.13 -53.15
CA PHE A 322 -87.58 1.03 -52.25
C PHE A 322 -86.35 1.96 -52.47
N HIS A 323 -86.55 2.94 -53.33
CA HIS A 323 -86.36 4.37 -52.98
C HIS A 323 -87.75 5.05 -53.03
N PRO A 324 -88.00 6.24 -52.42
CA PRO A 324 -87.03 7.25 -51.95
C PRO A 324 -87.32 7.86 -50.54
N ALA A 325 -86.40 8.71 -50.07
CA ALA A 325 -86.75 9.85 -49.21
C ALA A 325 -85.75 11.01 -49.44
N LEU A 326 -86.19 12.06 -50.12
CA LEU A 326 -85.47 13.32 -50.26
C LEU A 326 -85.51 14.06 -48.92
N SER A 327 -84.37 14.26 -48.26
CA SER A 327 -84.30 15.08 -47.04
C SER A 327 -83.83 16.51 -47.37
N SER A 328 -84.42 17.48 -46.67
CA SER A 328 -84.38 18.91 -47.01
C SER A 328 -83.03 19.57 -46.73
N LYS A 329 -82.63 20.45 -47.67
CA LYS A 329 -81.54 21.42 -47.52
C LYS A 329 -81.78 22.31 -46.29
N ALA A 330 -80.85 22.33 -45.35
CA ALA A 330 -80.70 23.40 -44.36
C ALA A 330 -79.35 24.09 -44.65
N GLU A 331 -79.39 25.41 -44.76
CA GLU A 331 -78.27 26.26 -45.16
C GLU A 331 -78.03 27.21 -43.98
N GLU A 332 -76.96 26.96 -43.22
CA GLU A 332 -76.61 27.79 -42.06
C GLU A 332 -75.78 29.00 -42.49
N GLU A 333 -76.37 30.18 -42.32
CA GLU A 333 -75.80 31.48 -42.59
C GLU A 333 -74.89 31.91 -41.42
N ILE A 334 -73.57 31.91 -41.62
CA ILE A 334 -72.61 32.34 -40.61
C ILE A 334 -72.45 33.86 -40.70
N THR A 335 -72.91 34.59 -39.68
CA THR A 335 -72.75 36.04 -39.58
C THR A 335 -71.41 36.40 -38.95
N GLU A 336 -70.59 37.15 -39.70
CA GLU A 336 -69.31 37.70 -39.27
C GLU A 336 -69.53 38.92 -38.33
N VAL A 337 -68.73 39.03 -37.26
CA VAL A 337 -68.74 40.18 -36.34
C VAL A 337 -67.32 40.73 -36.23
N GLU A 338 -67.11 41.91 -36.81
CA GLU A 338 -65.81 42.61 -36.86
C GLU A 338 -65.48 43.30 -35.52
N GLU A 339 -64.17 43.45 -35.23
CA GLU A 339 -63.65 43.95 -33.96
C GLU A 339 -63.87 45.46 -33.73
N ALA A 340 -64.21 45.83 -32.50
CA ALA A 340 -64.21 47.23 -32.06
C ALA A 340 -62.83 47.65 -31.54
N LYS A 341 -62.20 48.64 -32.20
CA LYS A 341 -60.98 49.31 -31.72
C LYS A 341 -61.24 50.17 -30.48
N GLU A 342 -60.35 50.11 -29.50
CA GLU A 342 -60.10 51.23 -28.59
C GLU A 342 -58.59 51.47 -28.34
N ASN A 343 -58.22 52.74 -28.38
CA ASN A 343 -56.88 53.34 -28.23
C ASN A 343 -57.21 54.86 -28.07
N PRO A 344 -56.60 55.69 -27.19
CA PRO A 344 -55.15 55.77 -26.98
C PRO A 344 -54.61 56.25 -25.59
N GLY A 345 -53.28 56.36 -25.47
CA GLY A 345 -52.56 57.12 -24.42
C GLY A 345 -51.44 56.29 -23.76
N LYS A 346 -50.13 56.57 -23.88
CA LYS A 346 -49.37 57.80 -23.53
C LYS A 346 -49.85 58.37 -22.18
N THR A 347 -49.03 58.65 -21.17
CA THR A 347 -47.57 58.93 -21.08
C THR A 347 -47.12 58.48 -19.67
N PHE A 348 -45.83 58.38 -19.33
CA PHE A 348 -44.65 58.99 -19.97
C PHE A 348 -43.64 57.97 -20.48
#